data_AF-A0A352L401-F1
#
_entry.id   AF-A0A352L401-F1
#
_cell.length_a   1.000
_cell.length_b   1.000
_cell.length_c   1.000
_cell.angle_alpha   90.00
_cell.angle_beta   90.00
_cell.angle_gamma   90.00
#
_symmetry.space_group_name_H-M   'P 1'
#
loop_
_entity.id
_entity.type
_entity.pdbx_description
1 polymer ?
#
loop_
_entity_poly.entity_id
_entity_poly.type
_entity_poly.pdbx_seq_one_letter_code
_entity_poly.pdbx_strand_id
1 'polypeptide(L)'
;MTKNGVITQEAARAAGQAIKHVSQGLQGLAEREAMEGAMAVTFERVALLQEVSRILDQPEVEGMILFAAKAGEFEYVDTLNDAQILAGAKRAICKGYLLSAKEGAHFSLFKSGGKCTVMPKEAGYRYQLAQAGCTDIRVTAVTCGTRQSPNAPGKQELLVYGEASCVFSGKPVVVKRPKDMPYGLPCHEAGGPDSYEAKGRRRLLKDLWAAVSGEFAADLDDVVEAPQPVVIDSTATRLPDNNISPQALYEGTRSELVAYAAGIKDEGMRIAFQSALDLIE
;
A
#
# COMPACT_ATOMS: atom_id res chain seq x y z
N MET A 1 23.80 -19.26 18.33
CA MET A 1 23.54 -17.80 18.25
C MET A 1 22.46 -17.46 19.25
N THR A 2 22.81 -16.74 20.31
CA THR A 2 21.94 -16.37 21.43
C THR A 2 20.89 -15.35 20.97
N LYS A 3 19.69 -15.82 20.64
CA LYS A 3 18.63 -15.05 19.97
C LYS A 3 17.56 -14.46 20.91
N ASN A 4 17.82 -14.29 22.20
CA ASN A 4 16.86 -13.69 23.15
C ASN A 4 17.50 -12.55 23.93
N GLY A 5 17.96 -11.52 23.23
CA GLY A 5 18.25 -10.24 23.87
C GLY A 5 16.93 -9.57 24.24
N VAL A 6 16.63 -9.45 25.53
CA VAL A 6 15.52 -8.60 26.00
C VAL A 6 15.92 -7.16 25.73
N ILE A 7 15.17 -6.46 24.88
CA ILE A 7 15.39 -5.02 24.69
C ILE A 7 15.12 -4.31 26.02
N THR A 8 16.06 -3.48 26.47
CA THR A 8 15.83 -2.66 27.66
C THR A 8 14.84 -1.54 27.33
N GLN A 9 14.15 -1.00 28.33
CA GLN A 9 13.25 0.15 28.12
C GLN A 9 13.99 1.35 27.50
N GLU A 10 15.25 1.56 27.87
CA GLU A 10 16.10 2.62 27.31
C GLU A 10 16.43 2.37 25.84
N ALA A 11 16.79 1.14 25.47
CA ALA A 11 17.05 0.78 24.07
C ALA A 11 15.78 0.90 23.22
N ALA A 12 14.62 0.47 23.74
CA ALA A 12 13.34 0.64 23.06
C ALA A 12 12.99 2.12 22.86
N ARG A 13 13.23 2.96 23.87
CA ARG A 13 13.05 4.41 23.78
C ARG A 13 13.98 5.03 22.75
N ALA A 14 15.26 4.64 22.73
CA ALA A 14 16.24 5.14 21.77
C ALA A 14 15.86 4.75 20.33
N ALA A 15 15.46 3.49 20.09
CA ALA A 15 14.98 3.04 18.79
C ALA A 15 13.75 3.81 18.34
N GLY A 16 12.77 4.02 19.23
CA GLY A 16 11.57 4.81 18.94
C GLY A 16 11.88 6.27 18.61
N GLN A 17 12.84 6.89 19.33
CA GLN A 17 13.30 8.26 19.04
C GLN A 17 14.03 8.34 17.70
N ALA A 18 14.86 7.36 17.36
CA ALA A 18 15.56 7.30 16.08
C ALA A 18 14.57 7.15 14.91
N ILE A 19 13.60 6.22 15.02
CA ILE A 19 12.54 6.07 14.01
C ILE A 19 11.74 7.37 13.87
N LYS A 20 11.35 8.00 14.99
CA LYS A 20 10.63 9.28 14.96
C LYS A 20 11.42 10.35 14.20
N HIS A 21 12.72 10.47 14.46
CA HIS A 21 13.57 11.46 13.81
C HIS A 21 13.61 11.28 12.29
N VAL A 22 13.81 10.03 11.82
CA VAL A 22 13.84 9.72 10.39
C VAL A 22 12.46 9.93 9.75
N SER A 23 11.38 9.56 10.45
CA SER A 23 10.00 9.79 9.98
C SER A 23 9.64 11.26 9.83
N GLN A 24 10.19 12.15 10.67
CA GLN A 24 10.03 13.60 10.50
C GLN A 24 10.72 14.10 9.22
N GLY A 25 11.86 13.51 8.85
CA GLY A 25 12.52 13.77 7.57
C GLY A 25 11.62 13.40 6.37
N LEU A 26 10.92 12.27 6.44
CA LEU A 26 9.99 11.82 5.39
C LEU A 26 8.80 12.78 5.20
N GLN A 27 8.29 13.40 6.28
CA GLN A 27 7.16 14.33 6.22
C GLN A 27 7.47 15.63 5.46
N GLY A 28 8.73 16.10 5.49
CA GLY A 28 9.14 17.34 4.81
C GLY A 28 9.41 17.18 3.31
N LEU A 29 9.35 15.96 2.76
CA LEU A 29 9.75 15.70 1.38
C LEU A 29 8.82 16.28 0.33
N ALA A 30 7.51 16.36 0.61
CA ALA A 30 6.54 16.90 -0.36
C ALA A 30 6.78 18.39 -0.66
N GLU A 31 7.13 19.18 0.35
CA GLU A 31 7.47 20.60 0.18
C GLU A 31 8.79 20.76 -0.57
N ARG A 32 9.78 19.89 -0.30
CA ARG A 32 11.08 19.90 -0.97
C ARG A 32 10.99 19.42 -2.42
N GLU A 33 10.04 18.55 -2.76
CA GLU A 33 9.86 18.08 -4.14
C GLU A 33 9.56 19.23 -5.09
N ALA A 34 8.73 20.17 -4.63
CA ALA A 34 8.40 21.38 -5.39
C ALA A 34 9.60 22.33 -5.57
N MET A 35 10.62 22.27 -4.70
CA MET A 35 11.79 23.16 -4.72
C MET A 35 13.02 22.52 -5.38
N GLU A 36 13.24 21.23 -5.18
CA GLU A 36 14.47 20.50 -5.55
C GLU A 36 14.24 19.50 -6.68
N GLY A 37 12.98 19.22 -7.03
CA GLY A 37 12.57 18.32 -8.10
C GLY A 37 12.44 16.86 -7.65
N ALA A 38 11.57 16.13 -8.35
CA ALA A 38 11.17 14.75 -8.01
C ALA A 38 12.34 13.75 -7.91
N MET A 39 13.38 13.90 -8.75
CA MET A 39 14.51 12.96 -8.75
C MET A 39 15.33 13.05 -7.45
N ALA A 40 15.71 14.26 -7.01
CA ALA A 40 16.51 14.45 -5.79
C ALA A 40 15.75 13.95 -4.56
N VAL A 41 14.47 14.31 -4.45
CA VAL A 41 13.60 13.89 -3.34
C VAL A 41 13.35 12.39 -3.32
N THR A 42 13.28 11.73 -4.48
CA THR A 42 13.13 10.27 -4.55
C THR A 42 14.34 9.55 -3.93
N PHE A 43 15.57 9.98 -4.24
CA PHE A 43 16.77 9.37 -3.65
C PHE A 43 16.86 9.62 -2.15
N GLU A 44 16.50 10.82 -1.69
CA GLU A 44 16.43 11.13 -0.26
C GLU A 44 15.38 10.28 0.46
N ARG A 45 14.19 10.12 -0.13
CA ARG A 45 13.13 9.24 0.40
C ARG A 45 13.65 7.82 0.59
N VAL A 46 14.35 7.28 -0.41
CA VAL A 46 14.94 5.93 -0.33
C VAL A 46 16.00 5.85 0.78
N ALA A 47 16.87 6.85 0.92
CA ALA A 47 17.88 6.88 1.97
C ALA A 47 17.26 6.89 3.38
N LEU A 48 16.23 7.70 3.60
CA LEU A 48 15.49 7.75 4.87
C LEU A 48 14.78 6.42 5.16
N LEU A 49 14.13 5.81 4.16
CA LEU A 49 13.51 4.48 4.32
C LEU A 49 14.53 3.40 4.64
N GLN A 50 15.73 3.46 4.04
CA GLN A 50 16.83 2.56 4.36
C GLN A 50 17.31 2.72 5.81
N GLU A 51 17.38 3.95 6.31
CA GLU A 51 17.74 4.21 7.70
C GLU A 51 16.71 3.67 8.68
N VAL A 52 15.41 3.85 8.40
CA VAL A 52 14.33 3.23 9.19
C VAL A 52 14.48 1.70 9.18
N SER A 53 14.68 1.09 8.00
CA SER A 53 14.84 -0.36 7.88
C SER A 53 16.01 -0.86 8.74
N ARG A 54 17.15 -0.19 8.69
CA ARG A 54 18.34 -0.55 9.48
C ARG A 54 18.05 -0.60 10.99
N ILE A 55 17.21 0.30 11.50
CA ILE A 55 16.80 0.29 12.92
C ILE A 55 15.84 -0.87 13.17
N LEU A 56 14.85 -1.06 12.29
CA LEU A 56 13.84 -2.12 12.42
C LEU A 56 14.42 -3.54 12.26
N ASP A 57 15.54 -3.69 11.56
CA ASP A 57 16.24 -4.96 11.35
C ASP A 57 17.19 -5.34 12.50
N GLN A 58 17.26 -4.52 13.56
CA GLN A 58 17.97 -4.88 14.79
C GLN A 58 17.23 -6.04 15.50
N PRO A 59 17.93 -7.14 15.88
CA PRO A 59 17.30 -8.31 16.50
C PRO A 59 16.46 -7.99 17.75
N GLU A 60 16.90 -7.01 18.54
CA GLU A 60 16.21 -6.56 19.75
C GLU A 60 14.88 -5.85 19.42
N VAL A 61 14.85 -5.09 18.31
CA VAL A 61 13.64 -4.43 17.81
C VAL A 61 12.67 -5.44 17.21
N GLU A 62 13.15 -6.41 16.45
CA GLU A 62 12.32 -7.53 15.96
C GLU A 62 11.69 -8.32 17.12
N GLY A 63 12.48 -8.61 18.16
CA GLY A 63 11.99 -9.26 19.38
C GLY A 63 10.86 -8.46 20.04
N MET A 64 10.99 -7.14 20.10
CA MET A 64 9.95 -6.24 20.63
C MET A 64 8.67 -6.26 19.78
N ILE A 65 8.80 -6.26 18.44
CA ILE A 65 7.65 -6.33 17.54
C ILE A 65 6.87 -7.64 17.74
N LEU A 66 7.58 -8.77 17.82
CA LEU A 66 6.96 -10.08 18.08
C LEU A 66 6.35 -10.17 19.48
N PHE A 67 6.97 -9.53 20.48
CA PHE A 67 6.37 -9.43 21.81
C PHE A 67 5.07 -8.63 21.78
N ALA A 68 5.05 -7.46 21.12
CA ALA A 68 3.86 -6.64 20.97
C ALA A 68 2.72 -7.39 20.26
N ALA A 69 3.05 -8.20 19.24
CA ALA A 69 2.08 -9.09 18.60
C ALA A 69 1.46 -10.07 19.61
N LYS A 70 2.29 -10.78 20.38
CA LYS A 70 1.84 -11.77 21.39
C LYS A 70 1.07 -11.14 22.55
N ALA A 71 1.37 -9.89 22.88
CA ALA A 71 0.66 -9.11 23.89
C ALA A 71 -0.69 -8.55 23.37
N GLY A 72 -0.98 -8.68 22.07
CA GLY A 72 -2.22 -8.17 21.48
C GLY A 72 -2.25 -6.67 21.25
N GLU A 73 -1.09 -6.01 21.20
CA GLU A 73 -0.97 -4.56 20.98
C GLU A 73 -1.40 -4.14 19.56
N PHE A 74 -1.27 -5.05 18.60
CA PHE A 74 -1.86 -4.95 17.28
C PHE A 74 -2.46 -6.30 16.85
N GLU A 75 -3.46 -6.26 15.97
CA GLU A 75 -4.18 -7.46 15.55
C GLU A 75 -3.47 -8.18 14.39
N TYR A 76 -3.53 -9.50 14.35
CA TYR A 76 -3.12 -10.27 13.18
C TYR A 76 -3.93 -11.57 13.07
N VAL A 77 -3.95 -12.18 11.90
CA VAL A 77 -4.56 -13.51 11.70
C VAL A 77 -3.55 -14.61 12.04
N ASP A 78 -3.99 -15.63 12.79
CA ASP A 78 -3.12 -16.71 13.31
C ASP A 78 -2.41 -17.55 12.23
N THR A 79 -2.82 -17.42 10.97
CA THR A 79 -2.17 -18.11 9.83
C THR A 79 -0.86 -17.46 9.37
N LEU A 80 -0.48 -16.31 9.94
CA LEU A 80 0.80 -15.65 9.66
C LEU A 80 1.90 -16.22 10.56
N ASN A 81 3.06 -16.48 9.96
CA ASN A 81 4.27 -16.83 10.72
C ASN A 81 5.03 -15.57 11.21
N ASP A 82 5.97 -15.74 12.13
CA ASP A 82 6.77 -14.65 12.71
C ASP A 82 7.44 -13.76 11.66
N ALA A 83 7.98 -14.33 10.58
CA ALA A 83 8.61 -13.56 9.50
C ALA A 83 7.60 -12.67 8.76
N GLN A 84 6.38 -13.18 8.53
CA GLN A 84 5.29 -12.42 7.92
C GLN A 84 4.76 -11.33 8.85
N ILE A 85 4.67 -11.61 10.15
CA ILE A 85 4.27 -10.63 11.18
C ILE A 85 5.30 -9.49 11.21
N LEU A 86 6.60 -9.82 11.29
CA LEU A 86 7.68 -8.84 11.26
C LEU A 86 7.63 -7.98 10.00
N ALA A 87 7.57 -8.60 8.81
CA ALA A 87 7.50 -7.86 7.55
C ALA A 87 6.26 -6.97 7.43
N GLY A 88 5.12 -7.40 7.97
CA GLY A 88 3.89 -6.60 8.04
C GLY A 88 4.03 -5.41 8.99
N ALA A 89 4.45 -5.66 10.23
CA ALA A 89 4.61 -4.64 11.26
C ALA A 89 5.65 -3.59 10.87
N LYS A 90 6.80 -4.00 10.32
CA LYS A 90 7.83 -3.06 9.81
C LYS A 90 7.26 -2.14 8.73
N ARG A 91 6.48 -2.67 7.77
CA ARG A 91 5.80 -1.85 6.77
C ARG A 91 4.77 -0.91 7.39
N ALA A 92 4.05 -1.33 8.43
CA ALA A 92 3.11 -0.46 9.14
C ALA A 92 3.85 0.70 9.84
N ILE A 93 4.97 0.42 10.49
CA ILE A 93 5.82 1.43 11.14
C ILE A 93 6.38 2.42 10.12
N CYS A 94 6.85 1.95 8.96
CA CYS A 94 7.31 2.84 7.87
C CYS A 94 6.19 3.74 7.32
N LYS A 95 4.92 3.31 7.40
CA LYS A 95 3.75 4.13 7.07
C LYS A 95 3.35 5.07 8.23
N GLY A 96 4.07 5.07 9.36
CA GLY A 96 3.81 5.93 10.52
C GLY A 96 2.79 5.37 11.52
N TYR A 97 2.44 4.09 11.46
CA TYR A 97 1.56 3.46 12.45
C TYR A 97 2.33 2.99 13.68
N LEU A 98 1.67 3.01 14.84
CA LEU A 98 2.26 2.64 16.12
C LEU A 98 2.03 1.16 16.41
N LEU A 99 3.02 0.53 17.05
CA LEU A 99 2.93 -0.85 17.52
C LEU A 99 1.94 -1.03 18.69
N SER A 100 1.76 0.01 19.50
CA SER A 100 0.88 0.05 20.67
C SER A 100 0.34 1.47 20.82
N ALA A 101 -0.95 1.60 21.11
CA ALA A 101 -1.62 2.88 21.34
C ALA A 101 -2.81 2.70 22.30
N LYS A 102 -3.05 3.72 23.13
CA LYS A 102 -4.11 3.70 24.15
C LYS A 102 -5.51 3.62 23.53
N GLU A 103 -5.65 4.19 22.35
CA GLU A 103 -6.90 4.29 21.59
C GLU A 103 -7.26 2.99 20.86
N GLY A 104 -6.38 1.97 20.94
CA GLY A 104 -6.53 0.67 20.29
C GLY A 104 -5.56 0.48 19.12
N ALA A 105 -5.62 -0.70 18.51
CA ALA A 105 -4.70 -1.09 17.45
C ALA A 105 -4.73 -0.11 16.25
N HIS A 106 -3.57 0.37 15.82
CA HIS A 106 -3.46 1.25 14.64
C HIS A 106 -3.59 0.48 13.33
N PHE A 107 -3.26 -0.80 13.33
CA PHE A 107 -3.31 -1.64 12.13
C PHE A 107 -3.61 -3.09 12.52
N SER A 108 -3.96 -3.88 11.52
CA SER A 108 -4.05 -5.33 11.59
C SER A 108 -3.31 -5.98 10.44
N LEU A 109 -2.74 -7.17 10.66
CA LEU A 109 -2.07 -7.95 9.64
C LEU A 109 -2.94 -9.12 9.18
N PHE A 110 -3.09 -9.29 7.88
CA PHE A 110 -3.84 -10.40 7.30
C PHE A 110 -3.11 -10.99 6.09
N LYS A 111 -3.53 -12.18 5.64
CA LYS A 111 -2.98 -12.83 4.47
C LYS A 111 -3.84 -12.50 3.24
N SER A 112 -3.23 -11.94 2.21
CA SER A 112 -3.86 -11.68 0.90
C SER A 112 -2.90 -12.08 -0.21
N GLY A 113 -3.36 -12.89 -1.18
CA GLY A 113 -2.52 -13.34 -2.31
C GLY A 113 -1.19 -14.00 -1.90
N GLY A 114 -1.18 -14.71 -0.76
CA GLY A 114 0.04 -15.33 -0.20
C GLY A 114 1.00 -14.37 0.52
N LYS A 115 0.75 -13.06 0.47
CA LYS A 115 1.54 -12.02 1.15
C LYS A 115 0.86 -11.59 2.45
N CYS A 116 1.66 -11.12 3.41
CA CYS A 116 1.14 -10.36 4.55
C CYS A 116 0.68 -8.99 4.05
N THR A 117 -0.45 -8.49 4.51
CA THR A 117 -0.97 -7.17 4.14
C THR A 117 -1.27 -6.38 5.40
N VAL A 118 -0.95 -5.08 5.38
CA VAL A 118 -1.25 -4.16 6.47
C VAL A 118 -2.60 -3.51 6.20
N MET A 119 -3.58 -3.73 7.06
CA MET A 119 -4.84 -2.99 7.07
C MET A 119 -4.80 -1.95 8.18
N PRO A 120 -4.69 -0.64 7.87
CA PRO A 120 -4.86 0.41 8.85
C PRO A 120 -6.25 0.37 9.48
N LYS A 121 -6.30 0.69 10.77
CA LYS A 121 -7.54 0.79 11.56
C LYS A 121 -7.95 2.25 11.70
N GLU A 122 -9.15 2.48 12.20
CA GLU A 122 -9.68 3.83 12.43
C GLU A 122 -8.75 4.65 13.35
N ALA A 123 -8.26 4.06 14.44
CA ALA A 123 -7.29 4.71 15.34
C ALA A 123 -6.00 5.13 14.62
N GLY A 124 -5.50 4.28 13.71
CA GLY A 124 -4.30 4.56 12.92
C GLY A 124 -4.47 5.79 12.01
N TYR A 125 -5.57 5.89 11.27
CA TYR A 125 -5.83 7.06 10.43
C TYR A 125 -6.04 8.33 11.24
N ARG A 126 -6.77 8.25 12.36
CA ARG A 126 -6.96 9.40 13.27
C ARG A 126 -5.62 9.90 13.80
N TYR A 127 -4.73 8.98 14.17
CA TYR A 127 -3.39 9.33 14.60
C TYR A 127 -2.59 10.01 13.48
N GLN A 128 -2.57 9.46 12.27
CA GLN A 128 -1.86 10.07 11.14
C GLN A 128 -2.35 11.49 10.84
N LEU A 129 -3.68 11.67 10.77
CA LEU A 129 -4.29 12.99 10.58
C LEU A 129 -3.87 13.97 11.69
N ALA A 130 -3.89 13.54 12.95
CA ALA A 130 -3.45 14.36 14.07
C ALA A 130 -1.95 14.69 14.00
N GLN A 131 -1.10 13.75 13.58
CA GLN A 131 0.34 14.00 13.37
C GLN A 131 0.59 15.01 12.25
N ALA A 132 -0.25 15.03 11.21
CA ALA A 132 -0.22 16.06 10.18
C ALA A 132 -0.78 17.41 10.66
N GLY A 133 -1.21 17.54 11.92
CA GLY A 133 -1.74 18.79 12.48
C GLY A 133 -3.24 18.99 12.23
N CYS A 134 -3.98 17.94 11.85
CA CYS A 134 -5.44 18.03 11.75
C CYS A 134 -6.10 18.06 13.13
N THR A 135 -7.10 18.92 13.30
CA THR A 135 -7.97 18.97 14.48
C THR A 135 -9.42 18.63 14.09
N ASP A 136 -10.29 18.43 15.09
CA ASP A 136 -11.72 18.15 14.89
C ASP A 136 -12.03 17.00 13.93
N ILE A 137 -11.26 15.90 14.01
CA ILE A 137 -11.40 14.74 13.13
C ILE A 137 -12.71 14.00 13.44
N ARG A 138 -13.66 14.09 12.51
CA ARG A 138 -14.99 13.45 12.59
C ARG A 138 -15.17 12.52 11.42
N VAL A 139 -15.85 11.40 11.65
CA VAL A 139 -16.25 10.48 10.58
C VAL A 139 -17.55 9.79 10.94
N THR A 140 -18.45 9.71 9.96
CA THR A 140 -19.68 8.95 10.03
C THR A 140 -19.82 8.14 8.74
N ALA A 141 -20.26 6.89 8.87
CA ALA A 141 -20.52 6.01 7.74
C ALA A 141 -21.73 5.17 8.06
N VAL A 142 -22.66 5.06 7.11
CA VAL A 142 -23.89 4.30 7.24
C VAL A 142 -24.06 3.42 6.02
N THR A 143 -24.49 2.20 6.26
CA THR A 143 -24.77 1.24 5.18
C THR A 143 -26.15 1.49 4.59
N CYS A 144 -26.32 1.36 3.27
CA CYS A 144 -27.60 1.59 2.59
C CYS A 144 -28.01 0.45 1.65
N GLY A 145 -27.67 -0.78 2.01
CA GLY A 145 -27.99 -1.99 1.26
C GLY A 145 -26.79 -2.55 0.50
N THR A 146 -27.04 -3.56 -0.33
CA THR A 146 -26.03 -4.24 -1.14
C THR A 146 -26.36 -4.12 -2.62
N ARG A 147 -25.35 -4.27 -3.47
CA ARG A 147 -25.49 -4.47 -4.91
C ARG A 147 -24.57 -5.58 -5.38
N GLN A 148 -24.83 -6.14 -6.55
CA GLN A 148 -23.84 -6.96 -7.23
C GLN A 148 -22.65 -6.08 -7.66
N SER A 149 -21.43 -6.58 -7.48
CA SER A 149 -20.23 -5.85 -7.88
C SER A 149 -20.21 -5.69 -9.41
N PRO A 150 -20.06 -4.45 -9.93
CA PRO A 150 -19.96 -4.23 -11.37
C PRO A 150 -18.72 -4.88 -11.99
N ASN A 151 -17.66 -5.02 -11.22
CA ASN A 151 -16.34 -5.46 -11.69
C ASN A 151 -15.99 -6.89 -11.25
N ALA A 152 -16.88 -7.57 -10.51
CA ALA A 152 -16.65 -8.92 -10.02
C ALA A 152 -17.96 -9.73 -9.98
N PRO A 153 -18.32 -10.43 -11.08
CA PRO A 153 -19.51 -11.26 -11.14
C PRO A 153 -19.59 -12.24 -9.97
N GLY A 154 -20.79 -12.40 -9.38
CA GLY A 154 -21.02 -13.27 -8.22
C GLY A 154 -20.59 -12.68 -6.87
N LYS A 155 -19.88 -11.54 -6.83
CA LYS A 155 -19.56 -10.85 -5.57
C LYS A 155 -20.58 -9.76 -5.27
N GLN A 156 -20.87 -9.58 -3.98
CA GLN A 156 -21.67 -8.46 -3.51
C GLN A 156 -20.79 -7.32 -2.99
N GLU A 157 -21.23 -6.11 -3.23
CA GLU A 157 -20.73 -4.89 -2.61
C GLU A 157 -21.77 -4.36 -1.63
N LEU A 158 -21.29 -3.91 -0.48
CA LEU A 158 -22.09 -3.13 0.44
C LEU A 158 -21.98 -1.66 0.05
N LEU A 159 -23.13 -1.00 -0.04
CA LEU A 159 -23.19 0.43 -0.32
C LEU A 159 -23.05 1.20 0.98
N VAL A 160 -22.08 2.11 0.99
CA VAL A 160 -21.81 2.98 2.13
C VAL A 160 -21.85 4.44 1.69
N TYR A 161 -22.52 5.24 2.51
CA TYR A 161 -22.56 6.70 2.40
C TYR A 161 -22.15 7.31 3.74
N GLY A 162 -21.68 8.55 3.72
CA GLY A 162 -21.18 9.23 4.91
C GLY A 162 -20.17 10.32 4.59
N GLU A 163 -19.52 10.81 5.62
CA GLU A 163 -18.51 11.85 5.49
C GLU A 163 -17.40 11.71 6.54
N ALA A 164 -16.20 12.12 6.17
CA ALA A 164 -15.11 12.38 7.10
C ALA A 164 -14.64 13.83 6.93
N SER A 165 -14.31 14.47 8.04
CA SER A 165 -13.85 15.86 8.05
C SER A 165 -12.78 16.10 9.10
N CYS A 166 -11.93 17.09 8.85
CA CYS A 166 -11.04 17.68 9.84
C CYS A 166 -10.81 19.17 9.54
N VAL A 167 -10.14 19.86 10.46
CA VAL A 167 -9.56 21.19 10.23
C VAL A 167 -8.06 21.02 10.02
N PHE A 168 -7.56 21.41 8.84
CA PHE A 168 -6.14 21.36 8.49
C PHE A 168 -5.67 22.76 8.11
N SER A 169 -4.63 23.26 8.78
CA SER A 169 -4.13 24.63 8.59
C SER A 169 -5.24 25.70 8.71
N GLY A 170 -6.15 25.53 9.67
CA GLY A 170 -7.29 26.43 9.91
C GLY A 170 -8.44 26.34 8.89
N LYS A 171 -8.34 25.46 7.88
CA LYS A 171 -9.37 25.27 6.85
C LYS A 171 -10.10 23.94 7.03
N PRO A 172 -11.44 23.89 6.86
CA PRO A 172 -12.15 22.63 6.86
C PRO A 172 -11.83 21.81 5.61
N VAL A 173 -11.46 20.55 5.80
CA VAL A 173 -11.31 19.54 4.75
C VAL A 173 -12.41 18.50 4.95
N VAL A 174 -13.19 18.23 3.92
CA VAL A 174 -14.34 17.32 3.99
C VAL A 174 -14.30 16.38 2.79
N VAL A 175 -14.43 15.08 3.06
CA VAL A 175 -14.70 14.06 2.06
C VAL A 175 -16.08 13.50 2.31
N LYS A 176 -16.94 13.54 1.29
CA LYS A 176 -18.33 13.11 1.38
C LYS A 176 -18.66 12.09 0.30
N ARG A 177 -19.43 11.08 0.69
CA ARG A 177 -20.03 10.07 -0.17
C ARG A 177 -21.54 10.15 0.05
N PRO A 178 -22.27 10.84 -0.83
CA PRO A 178 -23.68 11.09 -0.61
C PRO A 178 -24.50 9.83 -0.89
N LYS A 179 -25.73 9.76 -0.36
CA LYS A 179 -26.56 8.55 -0.39
C LYS A 179 -27.00 8.14 -1.80
N ASP A 180 -27.13 9.11 -2.70
CA ASP A 180 -27.41 8.94 -4.13
C ASP A 180 -26.20 8.48 -4.94
N MET A 181 -24.98 8.67 -4.41
CA MET A 181 -23.73 8.18 -4.99
C MET A 181 -22.86 7.45 -3.94
N PRO A 182 -23.34 6.33 -3.39
CA PRO A 182 -22.57 5.55 -2.42
C PRO A 182 -21.43 4.81 -3.10
N TYR A 183 -20.37 4.50 -2.36
CA TYR A 183 -19.33 3.61 -2.85
C TYR A 183 -19.60 2.17 -2.39
N GLY A 184 -19.17 1.22 -3.21
CA GLY A 184 -19.20 -0.20 -2.89
C GLY A 184 -17.98 -0.60 -2.07
N LEU A 185 -18.19 -1.30 -0.96
CA LEU A 185 -17.16 -2.04 -0.25
C LEU A 185 -17.37 -3.54 -0.46
N PRO A 186 -16.30 -4.33 -0.70
CA PRO A 186 -16.43 -5.77 -0.81
C PRO A 186 -17.13 -6.38 0.41
N CYS A 187 -18.24 -7.09 0.18
CA CYS A 187 -18.87 -7.92 1.19
C CYS A 187 -18.04 -9.19 1.37
N HIS A 188 -17.70 -9.51 2.61
CA HIS A 188 -17.22 -10.84 2.98
C HIS A 188 -18.26 -11.41 3.92
N GLU A 189 -18.74 -12.62 3.65
CA GLU A 189 -19.95 -13.23 4.23
C GLU A 189 -20.02 -13.25 5.76
N ALA A 190 -18.91 -13.00 6.46
CA ALA A 190 -18.79 -13.03 7.92
C ALA A 190 -19.01 -11.69 8.66
N GLY A 191 -19.28 -10.58 7.96
CA GLY A 191 -19.43 -9.26 8.61
C GLY A 191 -20.85 -8.97 9.12
N GLY A 192 -20.99 -8.53 10.38
CA GLY A 192 -22.22 -7.88 10.87
C GLY A 192 -22.29 -6.37 10.51
N PRO A 193 -23.44 -5.70 10.69
CA PRO A 193 -23.62 -4.28 10.34
C PRO A 193 -22.53 -3.34 10.88
N ASP A 194 -22.16 -3.48 12.16
CA ASP A 194 -21.13 -2.66 12.81
C ASP A 194 -19.75 -2.82 12.15
N SER A 195 -19.43 -4.05 11.73
CA SER A 195 -18.15 -4.36 11.08
C SER A 195 -18.03 -3.64 9.73
N TYR A 196 -19.17 -3.46 9.05
CA TYR A 196 -19.24 -2.82 7.76
C TYR A 196 -19.24 -1.31 7.85
N GLU A 197 -19.96 -0.73 8.81
CA GLU A 197 -19.84 0.71 9.10
C GLU A 197 -18.41 1.07 9.49
N ALA A 198 -17.72 0.22 10.26
CA ALA A 198 -16.31 0.40 10.57
C ALA A 198 -15.42 0.36 9.31
N LYS A 199 -15.68 -0.53 8.34
CA LYS A 199 -14.98 -0.51 7.04
C LYS A 199 -15.28 0.78 6.27
N GLY A 200 -16.54 1.23 6.32
CA GLY A 200 -16.99 2.51 5.80
C GLY A 200 -16.18 3.69 6.31
N ARG A 201 -16.15 3.86 7.64
CA ARG A 201 -15.40 4.93 8.30
C ARG A 201 -13.91 4.88 7.95
N ARG A 202 -13.30 3.69 7.92
CA ARG A 202 -11.88 3.54 7.52
C ARG A 202 -11.62 4.00 6.09
N ARG A 203 -12.53 3.71 5.14
CA ARG A 203 -12.38 4.18 3.76
C ARG A 203 -12.51 5.70 3.65
N LEU A 204 -13.48 6.30 4.35
CA LEU A 204 -13.63 7.76 4.38
C LEU A 204 -12.43 8.45 5.03
N LEU A 205 -11.87 7.87 6.10
CA LEU A 205 -10.64 8.38 6.73
C LEU A 205 -9.41 8.22 5.82
N LYS A 206 -9.32 7.14 5.03
CA LYS A 206 -8.28 6.98 4.01
C LYS A 206 -8.38 8.07 2.94
N ASP A 207 -9.59 8.32 2.43
CA ASP A 207 -9.82 9.36 1.44
C ASP A 207 -9.53 10.76 2.04
N LEU A 208 -9.88 11.01 3.31
CA LEU A 208 -9.54 12.24 4.02
C LEU A 208 -8.03 12.41 4.21
N TRP A 209 -7.31 11.33 4.55
CA TRP A 209 -5.86 11.34 4.63
C TRP A 209 -5.23 11.74 3.30
N ALA A 210 -5.65 11.11 2.19
CA ALA A 210 -5.16 11.45 0.85
C ALA A 210 -5.42 12.93 0.48
N ALA A 211 -6.56 13.48 0.91
CA ALA A 211 -6.88 14.89 0.71
C ALA A 211 -5.99 15.85 1.53
N VAL A 212 -5.50 15.44 2.70
CA VAL A 212 -4.64 16.24 3.57
C VAL A 212 -3.17 16.10 3.19
N SER A 213 -2.69 14.88 2.98
CA SER A 213 -1.26 14.61 2.78
C SER A 213 -0.76 14.96 1.38
N GLY A 214 -1.66 15.05 0.38
CA GLY A 214 -1.28 15.11 -1.04
C GLY A 214 -0.66 13.80 -1.57
N GLU A 215 -0.25 12.90 -0.67
CA GLU A 215 0.09 11.53 -0.97
C GLU A 215 -1.21 10.72 -1.08
N PHE A 216 -1.56 10.32 -2.30
CA PHE A 216 -2.24 9.03 -2.40
C PHE A 216 -1.32 8.05 -1.70
N ALA A 217 -1.80 7.43 -0.61
CA ALA A 217 -1.19 6.20 -0.15
C ALA A 217 -1.21 5.29 -1.37
N ALA A 218 -0.12 5.23 -2.12
CA ALA A 218 0.07 4.22 -3.12
C ALA A 218 -0.19 2.95 -2.34
N ASP A 219 -1.28 2.29 -2.67
CA ASP A 219 -1.57 0.99 -2.12
C ASP A 219 -0.47 0.09 -2.65
N LEU A 220 0.69 0.12 -2.00
CA LEU A 220 1.78 -0.82 -2.18
C LEU A 220 1.31 -2.25 -1.90
N ASP A 221 0.08 -2.40 -1.39
CA ASP A 221 -0.63 -3.64 -1.18
C ASP A 221 -1.80 -3.90 -2.17
N ASP A 222 -2.28 -2.91 -2.97
CA ASP A 222 -3.28 -3.11 -4.06
C ASP A 222 -2.65 -3.02 -5.47
N VAL A 223 -1.32 -3.12 -5.58
CA VAL A 223 -0.71 -3.47 -6.87
C VAL A 223 -1.08 -4.92 -7.15
N VAL A 224 -2.09 -5.07 -8.03
CA VAL A 224 -2.22 -6.06 -9.10
C VAL A 224 -1.55 -7.39 -8.79
N GLU A 225 -2.37 -8.45 -8.70
CA GLU A 225 -1.97 -9.84 -8.90
C GLU A 225 -0.77 -9.90 -9.84
N ALA A 226 0.44 -10.01 -9.30
CA ALA A 226 1.63 -9.97 -10.12
C ALA A 226 1.53 -11.20 -11.03
N PRO A 227 1.46 -11.06 -12.37
CA PRO A 227 1.76 -12.19 -13.22
C PRO A 227 3.12 -12.69 -12.75
N GLN A 228 3.21 -14.01 -12.51
CA GLN A 228 4.41 -14.62 -11.96
C GLN A 228 5.64 -14.11 -12.72
N PRO A 229 6.77 -13.87 -12.04
CA PRO A 229 7.96 -13.38 -12.71
C PRO A 229 8.33 -14.36 -13.82
N VAL A 230 8.18 -13.92 -15.07
CA VAL A 230 8.95 -14.50 -16.16
C VAL A 230 10.39 -14.26 -15.77
N VAL A 231 11.11 -15.34 -15.52
CA VAL A 231 12.55 -15.33 -15.32
C VAL A 231 13.16 -14.62 -16.52
N ILE A 232 13.57 -13.36 -16.35
CA ILE A 232 14.39 -12.68 -17.34
C ILE A 232 15.78 -13.27 -17.18
N ASP A 233 16.07 -14.28 -18.00
CA ASP A 233 17.41 -14.80 -18.19
C ASP A 233 18.31 -13.64 -18.66
N SER A 234 19.20 -13.18 -17.78
CA SER A 234 20.14 -12.07 -18.03
C SER A 234 21.31 -12.50 -18.91
N THR A 235 21.00 -13.12 -20.04
CA THR A 235 21.95 -13.41 -21.12
C THR A 235 21.68 -12.59 -22.38
N ALA A 236 20.63 -11.75 -22.38
CA ALA A 236 20.34 -10.84 -23.48
C ALA A 236 21.45 -9.80 -23.65
N THR A 237 22.25 -9.98 -24.70
CA THR A 237 23.32 -9.06 -25.08
C THR A 237 22.69 -7.74 -25.53
N ARG A 238 23.04 -6.63 -24.86
CA ARG A 238 22.55 -5.29 -25.21
C ARG A 238 22.99 -4.96 -26.65
N LEU A 239 22.03 -4.75 -27.56
CA LEU A 239 22.35 -4.26 -28.90
C LEU A 239 22.90 -2.82 -28.77
N PRO A 240 24.02 -2.49 -29.45
CA PRO A 240 24.53 -1.13 -29.45
C PRO A 240 23.55 -0.18 -30.17
N ASP A 241 23.37 1.02 -29.60
CA ASP A 241 22.33 2.00 -29.97
C ASP A 241 22.29 2.35 -31.47
N ASN A 242 23.41 2.15 -32.18
CA ASN A 242 23.54 2.44 -33.61
C ASN A 242 22.79 1.45 -34.53
N ASN A 243 22.25 0.34 -34.00
CA ASN A 243 21.56 -0.68 -34.78
C ASN A 243 20.02 -0.64 -34.65
N ILE A 244 19.46 0.35 -33.96
CA ILE A 244 18.02 0.52 -33.80
C ILE A 244 17.54 1.56 -34.81
N SER A 245 16.81 1.13 -35.84
CA SER A 245 16.19 2.06 -36.80
C SER A 245 15.13 2.91 -36.08
N PRO A 246 15.20 4.26 -36.12
CA PRO A 246 14.32 5.13 -35.32
C PRO A 246 12.82 4.99 -35.66
N GLN A 247 12.49 4.54 -36.86
CA GLN A 247 11.10 4.41 -37.32
C GLN A 247 10.39 3.16 -36.79
N ALA A 248 11.10 2.13 -36.30
CA ALA A 248 10.47 0.92 -35.76
C ALA A 248 9.82 1.13 -34.39
N LEU A 249 10.13 2.24 -33.70
CA LEU A 249 9.57 2.56 -32.38
C LEU A 249 8.18 3.22 -32.44
N TYR A 250 7.73 3.70 -33.60
CA TYR A 250 6.56 4.58 -33.67
C TYR A 250 5.37 4.08 -34.52
N GLU A 251 5.50 3.05 -35.36
CA GLU A 251 4.40 2.69 -36.29
C GLU A 251 4.07 1.20 -36.45
N GLY A 252 4.72 0.28 -35.74
CA GLY A 252 4.45 -1.16 -35.90
C GLY A 252 3.23 -1.64 -35.10
N THR A 253 2.28 -2.34 -35.74
CA THR A 253 1.23 -3.05 -34.98
C THR A 253 1.84 -4.17 -34.15
N ARG A 254 1.22 -4.52 -33.01
CA ARG A 254 1.77 -5.46 -32.00
C ARG A 254 2.28 -6.79 -32.58
N SER A 255 1.69 -7.25 -33.68
CA SER A 255 2.07 -8.43 -34.44
C SER A 255 3.46 -8.33 -35.09
N GLU A 256 3.85 -7.15 -35.58
CA GLU A 256 5.14 -6.92 -36.25
C GLU A 256 6.30 -6.88 -35.25
N LEU A 257 6.08 -6.30 -34.08
CA LEU A 257 7.06 -6.26 -32.99
C LEU A 257 7.37 -7.66 -32.43
N VAL A 258 6.36 -8.52 -32.33
CA VAL A 258 6.53 -9.90 -31.84
C VAL A 258 7.20 -10.79 -32.90
N ALA A 259 6.81 -10.68 -34.17
CA ALA A 259 7.46 -11.43 -35.26
C ALA A 259 8.94 -11.04 -35.45
N TYR A 260 9.26 -9.76 -35.26
CA TYR A 260 10.63 -9.26 -35.31
C TYR A 260 11.48 -9.78 -34.14
N ALA A 261 10.95 -9.78 -32.91
CA ALA A 261 11.64 -10.31 -31.74
C ALA A 261 11.89 -11.84 -31.82
N ALA A 262 11.02 -12.57 -32.51
CA ALA A 262 11.16 -14.01 -32.75
C ALA A 262 12.02 -14.37 -33.97
N GLY A 263 12.53 -13.38 -34.73
CA GLY A 263 13.37 -13.61 -35.91
C GLY A 263 12.63 -14.18 -37.13
N ILE A 264 11.29 -14.09 -37.17
CA ILE A 264 10.46 -14.69 -38.23
C ILE A 264 10.38 -13.73 -39.42
N LYS A 265 11.07 -14.10 -40.51
CA LYS A 265 11.16 -13.28 -41.74
C LYS A 265 10.09 -13.61 -42.78
N ASP A 266 9.38 -14.72 -42.62
CA ASP A 266 8.38 -15.22 -43.58
C ASP A 266 6.97 -14.67 -43.29
N GLU A 267 6.33 -14.13 -44.33
CA GLU A 267 5.02 -13.45 -44.24
C GLU A 267 3.87 -14.43 -43.93
N GLY A 268 3.93 -15.66 -44.45
CA GLY A 268 2.90 -16.67 -44.26
C GLY A 268 2.83 -17.18 -42.82
N MET A 269 3.98 -17.28 -42.15
CA MET A 269 4.04 -17.65 -40.73
C MET A 269 3.54 -16.55 -39.79
N ARG A 270 3.62 -15.27 -40.17
CA ARG A 270 3.07 -14.16 -39.36
C ARG A 270 1.55 -14.19 -39.30
N ILE A 271 0.90 -14.48 -40.43
CA ILE A 271 -0.56 -14.56 -40.53
C ILE A 271 -1.09 -15.73 -39.69
N ALA A 272 -0.42 -16.90 -39.75
CA ALA A 272 -0.80 -18.07 -38.95
C ALA A 272 -0.65 -17.83 -37.43
N PHE A 273 0.37 -17.07 -37.02
CA PHE A 273 0.60 -16.75 -35.61
C PHE A 273 -0.45 -15.74 -35.07
N GLN A 274 -0.85 -14.77 -35.90
CA GLN A 274 -1.94 -13.85 -35.55
C GLN A 274 -3.27 -14.61 -35.41
N SER A 275 -3.59 -15.53 -36.34
CA SER A 275 -4.81 -16.35 -36.23
C SER A 275 -4.80 -17.27 -35.01
N ALA A 276 -3.63 -17.72 -34.52
CA ALA A 276 -3.52 -18.51 -33.30
C ALA A 276 -3.71 -17.66 -32.03
N LEU A 277 -3.29 -16.39 -32.05
CA LEU A 277 -3.52 -15.45 -30.96
C LEU A 277 -4.99 -15.03 -30.85
N ASP A 278 -5.66 -14.84 -31.99
CA ASP A 278 -7.09 -14.50 -32.04
C ASP A 278 -8.02 -15.67 -31.62
N LEU A 279 -7.48 -16.90 -31.49
CA LEU A 279 -8.19 -18.09 -31.00
C LEU A 279 -8.08 -18.32 -29.49
N ILE A 280 -7.27 -17.51 -28.79
CA ILE A 280 -7.01 -17.62 -27.34
C ILE A 280 -7.67 -16.46 -26.56
N GLU A 281 -8.40 -15.57 -27.25
CA GLU A 281 -9.43 -14.68 -26.69
C GLU A 281 -10.84 -15.25 -26.94
#